data_AF-A0A448YXJ3-F1
#
_entry.id   AF-A0A448YXJ3-F1
#
_cell.length_a   1.000
_cell.length_b   1.000
_cell.length_c   1.000
_cell.angle_alpha   90.00
_cell.angle_beta   90.00
_cell.angle_gamma   90.00
#
_symmetry.space_group_name_H-M   'P 1'
#
loop_
_entity.id
_entity.type
_entity.pdbx_description
1 polymer ?
#
loop_
_entity_poly.entity_id
_entity_poly.type
_entity_poly.pdbx_seq_one_letter_code
_entity_poly.pdbx_strand_id
1 'polypeptide(L)'
;MDRVKREYIEAPKAKEQERPQKIVLLHLGVARSSCFRLEACAYNEATFRIPDQKGYQPMATPIVPSHELGKCYETTLDLEGLKQTLEKEFPAISTSLSTDPGRYVCNYVYCKSLEISLPYSMDNSAATEAAQTTTATTNPTIENDGGEDYENNTICCSSLFLHVPHFSVVSKEDQLAYVSGVLRALAK
;
A
#
# COMPACT_ATOMS: atom_id res chain seq x y z
N MET A 1 60.07 33.03 -13.54
CA MET A 1 59.68 31.77 -14.21
C MET A 1 59.93 30.66 -13.21
N ASP A 2 58.97 29.95 -12.62
CA ASP A 2 57.52 29.98 -12.73
C ASP A 2 56.93 29.51 -11.39
N ARG A 3 55.89 30.21 -10.95
CA ARG A 3 55.17 29.89 -9.71
C ARG A 3 54.15 28.81 -10.07
N VAL A 4 54.45 27.55 -9.76
CA VAL A 4 53.54 26.43 -9.99
C VAL A 4 52.26 26.66 -9.20
N LYS A 5 51.15 26.94 -9.90
CA LYS A 5 49.81 27.01 -9.31
C LYS A 5 49.35 25.58 -9.05
N ARG A 6 49.11 25.23 -7.78
CA ARG A 6 48.41 24.00 -7.43
C ARG A 6 46.92 24.25 -7.64
N GLU A 7 46.36 23.59 -8.63
CA GLU A 7 44.93 23.57 -8.92
C GLU A 7 44.25 22.60 -7.94
N TYR A 8 43.29 23.09 -7.17
CA TYR A 8 42.48 22.26 -6.29
C TYR A 8 41.39 21.59 -7.13
N ILE A 9 41.47 20.26 -7.28
CA ILE A 9 40.38 19.47 -7.85
C ILE A 9 39.32 19.31 -6.76
N GLU A 10 38.16 19.92 -6.97
CA GLU A 10 37.01 19.81 -6.07
C GLU A 10 36.53 18.35 -6.07
N ALA A 11 36.44 17.73 -4.90
CA ALA A 11 36.00 16.35 -4.77
C ALA A 11 34.56 16.20 -5.30
N PRO A 12 34.23 15.11 -6.00
CA PRO A 12 32.87 14.89 -6.49
C PRO A 12 31.88 14.91 -5.32
N LYS A 13 30.88 15.79 -5.40
CA LYS A 13 29.75 15.81 -4.46
C LYS A 13 29.12 14.42 -4.45
N ALA A 14 29.00 13.83 -3.27
CA ALA A 14 28.24 12.60 -3.09
C ALA A 14 26.83 12.82 -3.65
N LYS A 15 26.39 11.93 -4.55
CA LYS A 15 25.01 11.95 -5.06
C LYS A 15 24.09 11.76 -3.85
N GLU A 16 23.21 12.74 -3.61
CA GLU A 16 22.18 12.66 -2.58
C GLU A 16 21.26 11.50 -2.97
N GLN A 17 21.24 10.45 -2.15
CA GLN A 17 20.46 9.26 -2.42
C GLN A 17 18.98 9.63 -2.30
N GLU A 18 18.25 9.67 -3.42
CA GLU A 18 16.83 10.03 -3.43
C GLU A 18 16.06 9.08 -2.49
N ARG A 19 15.23 9.66 -1.62
CA ARG A 19 14.42 8.86 -0.71
C ARG A 19 13.34 8.14 -1.52
N PRO A 20 13.14 6.83 -1.31
CA PRO A 20 12.10 6.09 -2.01
C PRO A 20 10.74 6.74 -1.77
N GLN A 21 9.95 6.86 -2.83
CA GLN A 21 8.62 7.43 -2.75
C GLN A 21 7.70 6.49 -1.95
N LYS A 22 7.11 7.00 -0.86
CA LYS A 22 6.15 6.26 -0.03
C LYS A 22 4.72 6.66 -0.41
N ILE A 23 3.91 5.68 -0.81
CA ILE A 23 2.49 5.85 -1.11
C ILE A 23 1.69 5.06 -0.09
N VAL A 24 0.75 5.71 0.61
CA VAL A 24 -0.17 5.04 1.53
C VAL A 24 -1.61 5.26 1.07
N LEU A 25 -2.31 4.17 0.76
CA LEU A 25 -3.75 4.17 0.48
C LEU A 25 -4.52 4.11 1.81
N LEU A 26 -4.98 5.26 2.29
CA LEU A 26 -5.77 5.36 3.51
C LEU A 26 -7.28 5.35 3.20
N HIS A 27 -7.98 4.36 3.74
CA HIS A 27 -9.43 4.24 3.66
C HIS A 27 -10.08 4.53 5.00
N LEU A 28 -11.23 5.21 4.97
CA LEU A 28 -12.05 5.47 6.15
C LEU A 28 -13.42 4.81 5.96
N GLY A 29 -13.91 4.11 6.98
CA GLY A 29 -15.25 3.52 6.96
C GLY A 29 -15.93 3.62 8.32
N VAL A 30 -17.24 3.82 8.34
CA VAL A 30 -17.98 3.86 9.60
C VAL A 30 -18.17 2.45 10.15
N ALA A 31 -17.92 2.27 11.44
CA ALA A 31 -18.27 1.07 12.18
C ALA A 31 -19.19 1.40 13.35
N ARG A 32 -20.05 0.46 13.72
CA ARG A 32 -20.72 0.47 15.03
C ARG A 32 -19.69 0.08 16.08
N SER A 33 -18.86 1.04 16.47
CA SER A 33 -17.74 0.89 17.40
C SER A 33 -17.75 2.03 18.41
N SER A 34 -17.19 1.79 19.59
CA SER A 34 -16.93 2.82 20.61
C SER A 34 -15.56 3.50 20.44
N CYS A 35 -14.73 3.01 19.53
CA CYS A 35 -13.36 3.46 19.30
C CYS A 35 -13.01 3.46 17.81
N PHE A 36 -11.89 4.11 17.48
CA PHE A 36 -11.23 3.93 16.19
C PHE A 36 -10.58 2.55 16.11
N ARG A 37 -10.67 1.90 14.95
CA ARG A 37 -10.01 0.61 14.72
C ARG A 37 -9.06 0.68 13.53
N LEU A 38 -7.78 0.43 13.79
CA LEU A 38 -6.76 0.22 12.78
C LEU A 38 -6.85 -1.24 12.33
N GLU A 39 -7.28 -1.46 11.09
CA GLU A 39 -7.43 -2.81 10.55
C GLU A 39 -6.07 -3.35 10.09
N ALA A 40 -5.59 -4.41 10.73
CA ALA A 40 -4.33 -5.09 10.43
C ALA A 40 -4.39 -5.88 9.11
N CYS A 41 -5.59 -6.32 8.71
CA CYS A 41 -5.77 -7.17 7.55
C CYS A 41 -7.12 -7.00 6.86
N ALA A 42 -7.22 -7.56 5.66
CA ALA A 42 -8.45 -7.81 4.92
C ALA A 42 -8.49 -9.24 4.39
N TYR A 43 -9.71 -9.74 4.15
CA TYR A 43 -9.93 -11.09 3.68
C TYR A 43 -10.42 -11.08 2.22
N ASN A 44 -9.92 -12.03 1.42
CA ASN A 44 -10.38 -12.27 0.06
C ASN A 44 -11.78 -12.91 0.02
N GLU A 45 -12.76 -12.24 0.59
CA GLU A 45 -14.12 -12.72 0.71
C GLU A 45 -15.12 -11.56 0.75
N ALA A 46 -16.11 -11.62 -0.13
CA ALA A 46 -17.31 -10.79 -0.09
C ALA A 46 -18.50 -11.65 0.33
N THR A 47 -19.02 -11.37 1.51
CA THR A 47 -20.22 -12.00 2.10
C THR A 47 -21.08 -10.91 2.71
N PHE A 48 -21.92 -10.28 1.87
CA PHE A 48 -22.64 -9.06 2.18
C PHE A 48 -23.95 -9.41 2.91
N ARG A 49 -24.03 -9.13 4.22
CA ARG A 49 -25.24 -9.39 5.03
C ARG A 49 -26.49 -8.64 4.56
N ILE A 50 -26.28 -7.49 3.93
CA ILE A 50 -27.31 -6.66 3.29
C ILE A 50 -26.79 -6.25 1.91
N PRO A 51 -27.65 -5.96 0.92
CA PRO A 51 -27.19 -5.46 -0.37
C PRO A 51 -26.44 -4.13 -0.23
N ASP A 52 -25.55 -3.84 -1.18
CA ASP A 52 -25.01 -2.50 -1.36
C ASP A 52 -26.04 -1.54 -2.00
N GLN A 53 -25.62 -0.30 -2.24
CA GLN A 53 -26.49 0.72 -2.83
C GLN A 53 -26.96 0.41 -4.26
N LYS A 54 -26.32 -0.54 -4.94
CA LYS A 54 -26.69 -1.01 -6.28
C LYS A 54 -27.44 -2.35 -6.23
N GLY A 55 -27.76 -2.88 -5.05
CA GLY A 55 -28.42 -4.17 -4.90
C GLY A 55 -27.47 -5.37 -4.97
N TYR A 56 -26.16 -5.16 -5.07
CA TYR A 56 -25.20 -6.25 -5.13
C TYR A 56 -25.03 -6.87 -3.73
N GLN A 57 -25.23 -8.19 -3.64
CA GLN A 57 -25.18 -8.93 -2.38
C GLN A 57 -24.49 -10.30 -2.54
N PRO A 58 -23.16 -10.32 -2.74
CA PRO A 58 -22.40 -11.56 -2.89
C PRO A 58 -22.43 -12.40 -1.60
N MET A 59 -22.29 -13.71 -1.76
CA MET A 59 -22.14 -14.68 -0.68
C MET A 59 -20.92 -15.56 -0.97
N ALA A 60 -19.99 -15.66 -0.02
CA ALA A 60 -18.78 -16.49 -0.14
C ALA A 60 -18.05 -16.32 -1.49
N THR A 61 -17.98 -15.08 -1.98
CA THR A 61 -17.44 -14.77 -3.30
C THR A 61 -16.03 -14.19 -3.16
N PRO A 62 -15.02 -14.67 -3.91
CA PRO A 62 -13.68 -14.09 -3.85
C PRO A 62 -13.68 -12.67 -4.44
N ILE A 63 -12.97 -11.75 -3.78
CA ILE A 63 -12.80 -10.37 -4.23
C ILE A 63 -11.73 -10.30 -5.33
N VAL A 64 -10.66 -11.07 -5.16
CA VAL A 64 -9.57 -11.31 -6.10
C VAL A 64 -9.74 -12.75 -6.64
N PRO A 65 -10.30 -12.92 -7.85
CA PRO A 65 -10.66 -14.24 -8.37
C PRO A 65 -9.48 -15.20 -8.57
N SER A 66 -8.27 -14.66 -8.76
CA SER A 66 -7.04 -15.45 -8.93
C SER A 66 -6.50 -16.03 -7.63
N HIS A 67 -7.02 -15.62 -6.46
CA HIS A 67 -6.53 -16.04 -5.15
C HIS A 67 -7.61 -16.80 -4.38
N GLU A 68 -7.19 -17.63 -3.42
CA GLU A 68 -8.07 -18.44 -2.58
C GLU A 68 -9.10 -17.61 -1.81
N LEU A 69 -10.32 -18.14 -1.69
CA LEU A 69 -11.38 -17.54 -0.88
C LEU A 69 -10.92 -17.44 0.58
N GLY A 70 -11.10 -16.27 1.19
CA GLY A 70 -10.71 -16.03 2.58
C GLY A 70 -9.22 -15.80 2.81
N LYS A 71 -8.38 -15.78 1.76
CA LYS A 71 -6.96 -15.37 1.86
C LYS A 71 -6.84 -14.06 2.64
N CYS A 72 -5.99 -14.05 3.66
CA CYS A 72 -5.70 -12.87 4.47
C CYS A 72 -4.60 -12.04 3.80
N TYR A 73 -4.86 -10.76 3.57
CA TYR A 73 -3.84 -9.78 3.22
C TYR A 73 -3.59 -8.88 4.42
N GLU A 74 -2.33 -8.67 4.76
CA GLU A 74 -1.93 -7.87 5.91
C GLU A 74 -1.28 -6.57 5.44
N THR A 75 -1.47 -5.49 6.21
CA THR A 75 -0.74 -4.25 5.97
C THR A 75 0.72 -4.39 6.39
N THR A 76 1.62 -3.75 5.66
CA THR A 76 3.04 -3.66 6.01
C THR A 76 3.34 -2.49 6.96
N LEU A 77 2.34 -1.71 7.34
CA LEU A 77 2.49 -0.57 8.24
C LEU A 77 2.65 -1.03 9.69
N ASP A 78 3.52 -0.35 10.44
CA ASP A 78 3.64 -0.53 11.89
C ASP A 78 2.43 0.06 12.62
N LEU A 79 1.40 -0.76 12.80
CA LEU A 79 0.17 -0.34 13.45
C LEU A 79 0.31 -0.13 14.96
N GLU A 80 1.22 -0.84 15.61
CA GLU A 80 1.44 -0.69 17.04
C GLU A 80 2.13 0.66 17.33
N GLY A 81 3.18 1.00 16.58
CA GLY A 81 3.82 2.31 16.65
C GLY A 81 2.87 3.46 16.25
N LEU A 82 2.02 3.24 15.25
CA LEU A 82 0.97 4.19 14.87
C LEU A 82 -0.03 4.39 16.00
N LYS A 83 -0.55 3.30 16.60
CA LYS A 83 -1.48 3.34 17.72
C LYS A 83 -0.88 4.10 18.91
N GLN A 84 0.35 3.78 19.30
CA GLN A 84 1.04 4.45 20.40
C GLN A 84 1.22 5.96 20.14
N THR A 85 1.54 6.33 18.90
CA THR A 85 1.63 7.74 18.49
C THR A 85 0.29 8.45 18.65
N LEU A 86 -0.81 7.83 18.20
CA LEU A 86 -2.15 8.39 18.26
C LEU A 86 -2.70 8.48 19.68
N GLU A 87 -2.46 7.47 20.52
CA GLU A 87 -2.89 7.49 21.94
C GLU A 87 -2.15 8.56 22.74
N LYS A 88 -0.88 8.82 22.41
CA LYS A 88 -0.13 9.91 23.01
C LYS A 88 -0.68 11.29 22.61
N GLU A 89 -1.07 11.45 21.35
CA GLU A 89 -1.57 12.73 20.82
C GLU A 89 -3.03 12.99 21.19
N PHE A 90 -3.85 11.94 21.25
CA PHE A 90 -5.29 12.00 21.51
C PHE A 90 -5.67 11.09 22.69
N PRO A 91 -5.24 11.39 23.93
CA PRO A 91 -5.43 10.50 25.09
C PRO A 91 -6.90 10.28 25.47
N ALA A 92 -7.80 11.17 25.03
CA ALA A 92 -9.25 11.04 25.25
C ALA A 92 -9.96 10.17 24.21
N ILE A 93 -9.27 9.79 23.12
CA ILE A 93 -9.87 9.02 22.01
C ILE A 93 -9.32 7.60 22.03
N SER A 94 -10.22 6.63 22.24
CA SER A 94 -9.86 5.22 22.24
C SER A 94 -9.52 4.72 20.82
N THR A 95 -8.42 3.97 20.72
CA THR A 95 -7.91 3.36 19.48
C THR A 95 -7.58 1.89 19.72
N SER A 96 -7.97 1.00 18.82
CA SER A 96 -7.61 -0.42 18.90
C SER A 96 -7.08 -0.95 17.57
N LEU A 97 -6.29 -2.02 17.63
CA LEU A 97 -6.00 -2.85 16.47
C LEU A 97 -7.16 -3.83 16.24
N SER A 98 -7.44 -4.14 14.98
CA SER A 98 -8.53 -5.03 14.58
C SER A 98 -8.05 -5.95 13.47
N THR A 99 -8.45 -7.21 13.54
CA THR A 99 -8.20 -8.23 12.50
C THR A 99 -9.50 -8.64 11.82
N ASP A 100 -10.56 -7.84 11.96
CA ASP A 100 -11.86 -8.12 11.34
C ASP A 100 -12.49 -6.82 10.79
N PRO A 101 -12.20 -6.50 9.51
CA PRO A 101 -12.85 -5.40 8.81
C PRO A 101 -14.28 -5.76 8.35
N GLY A 102 -14.79 -6.94 8.70
CA GLY A 102 -16.03 -7.51 8.19
C GLY A 102 -15.86 -8.16 6.82
N ARG A 103 -16.99 -8.45 6.16
CA ARG A 103 -17.03 -9.03 4.79
C ARG A 103 -17.92 -8.20 3.85
N TYR A 104 -18.07 -6.91 4.18
CA TYR A 104 -18.85 -5.94 3.41
C TYR A 104 -17.94 -5.02 2.58
N VAL A 105 -18.44 -3.86 2.15
CA VAL A 105 -17.71 -2.93 1.27
C VAL A 105 -16.37 -2.44 1.84
N CYS A 106 -16.26 -2.28 3.17
CA CYS A 106 -15.01 -1.89 3.83
C CYS A 106 -13.90 -2.92 3.59
N ASN A 107 -14.17 -4.19 3.87
CA ASN A 107 -13.27 -5.29 3.56
C ASN A 107 -13.00 -5.39 2.05
N TYR A 108 -14.02 -5.22 1.22
CA TYR A 108 -13.89 -5.30 -0.24
C TYR A 108 -12.83 -4.33 -0.78
N VAL A 109 -12.95 -3.04 -0.44
CA VAL A 109 -12.00 -2.03 -0.92
C VAL A 109 -10.62 -2.22 -0.27
N TYR A 110 -10.57 -2.58 1.01
CA TYR A 110 -9.29 -2.77 1.70
C TYR A 110 -8.51 -3.96 1.13
N CYS A 111 -9.20 -5.08 0.86
CA CYS A 111 -8.62 -6.26 0.22
C CYS A 111 -8.00 -5.93 -1.14
N LYS A 112 -8.69 -5.13 -1.97
CA LYS A 112 -8.15 -4.68 -3.26
C LYS A 112 -6.92 -3.80 -3.09
N SER A 113 -6.95 -2.84 -2.15
CA SER A 113 -5.80 -1.96 -1.94
C SER A 113 -4.60 -2.70 -1.37
N LEU A 114 -4.79 -3.64 -0.45
CA LEU A 114 -3.70 -4.48 0.05
C LEU A 114 -3.11 -5.39 -1.03
N GLU A 115 -3.95 -5.95 -1.90
CA GLU A 115 -3.48 -6.74 -3.05
C GLU A 115 -2.63 -5.91 -4.01
N ILE A 116 -3.08 -4.68 -4.34
CA ILE A 116 -2.30 -3.73 -5.16
C ILE A 116 -0.99 -3.32 -4.47
N SER A 117 -0.96 -3.27 -3.14
CA SER A 117 0.24 -2.95 -2.35
C SER A 117 1.21 -4.12 -2.21
N LEU A 118 0.87 -5.33 -2.65
CA LEU A 118 1.81 -6.44 -2.61
C LEU A 118 3.02 -6.14 -3.50
N PRO A 119 4.24 -6.47 -3.06
CA PRO A 119 5.39 -6.38 -3.93
C PRO A 119 5.15 -7.28 -5.14
N TYR A 120 5.16 -6.68 -6.33
CA TYR A 120 5.05 -7.42 -7.57
C TYR A 120 6.30 -8.29 -7.68
N SER A 121 6.19 -9.60 -7.46
CA SER A 121 7.26 -10.50 -7.87
C SER A 121 7.22 -10.53 -9.39
N MET A 122 8.27 -9.99 -10.03
CA MET A 122 8.52 -10.37 -11.42
C MET A 122 8.95 -11.82 -11.41
N ASP A 123 7.98 -12.73 -11.49
CA ASP A 123 8.22 -14.13 -11.76
C ASP A 123 8.73 -14.24 -13.21
N ASN A 124 10.06 -14.18 -13.38
CA ASN A 124 10.73 -14.63 -14.59
C ASN A 124 10.70 -16.17 -14.63
N SER A 125 9.53 -16.74 -14.89
CA SER A 125 9.34 -18.18 -15.09
C SER A 125 8.29 -18.45 -16.15
N ALA A 126 8.49 -17.88 -17.34
CA ALA A 126 7.78 -18.30 -18.55
C ALA A 126 8.72 -18.32 -19.76
N ALA A 127 9.68 -19.25 -19.77
CA ALA A 127 10.41 -19.61 -20.99
C ALA A 127 11.03 -21.02 -20.91
N THR A 128 10.23 -22.05 -20.65
CA THR A 128 10.61 -23.42 -21.00
C THR A 128 9.37 -24.28 -21.19
N GLU A 129 8.66 -24.08 -22.29
CA GLU A 129 7.85 -25.13 -22.93
C GLU A 129 7.40 -24.67 -24.32
N ALA A 130 8.22 -24.96 -25.34
CA ALA A 130 7.81 -25.27 -26.72
C ALA A 130 9.06 -25.37 -27.61
N ALA A 131 9.83 -26.45 -27.47
CA ALA A 131 10.78 -26.86 -28.49
C ALA A 131 10.12 -27.94 -29.37
N GLN A 132 9.46 -27.52 -30.45
CA GLN A 132 9.37 -28.30 -31.69
C GLN A 132 8.78 -27.48 -32.85
N THR A 133 9.55 -27.45 -33.94
CA THR A 133 9.10 -27.33 -35.35
C THR A 133 9.21 -25.94 -36.03
N THR A 134 10.41 -25.72 -36.61
CA THR A 134 10.71 -25.20 -37.97
C THR A 134 10.03 -23.92 -38.49
N THR A 135 10.80 -22.87 -38.77
CA THR A 135 11.32 -22.47 -40.12
C THR A 135 11.90 -21.06 -40.09
N ALA A 136 12.89 -20.82 -40.95
CA ALA A 136 13.70 -19.60 -41.06
C ALA A 136 12.89 -18.31 -41.31
N THR A 137 13.42 -17.15 -40.90
CA THR A 137 13.66 -15.94 -41.73
C THR A 137 14.21 -14.77 -40.87
N THR A 138 15.48 -14.41 -41.14
CA THR A 138 16.20 -13.12 -40.96
C THR A 138 15.91 -12.21 -39.75
N ASN A 139 16.91 -12.12 -38.85
CA ASN A 139 17.07 -11.02 -37.89
C ASN A 139 17.41 -9.70 -38.59
N PRO A 140 16.90 -8.55 -38.11
CA PRO A 140 17.64 -7.30 -38.15
C PRO A 140 18.37 -7.09 -36.82
N THR A 141 19.68 -6.96 -36.89
CA THR A 141 20.54 -6.44 -35.83
C THR A 141 20.10 -5.01 -35.55
N ILE A 142 19.59 -4.73 -34.35
CA ILE A 142 19.55 -3.38 -33.80
C ILE A 142 20.59 -3.35 -32.69
N GLU A 143 21.79 -2.93 -33.08
CA GLU A 143 22.74 -2.30 -32.17
C GLU A 143 22.10 -0.98 -31.72
N ASN A 144 21.74 -0.87 -30.44
CA ASN A 144 21.48 0.42 -29.81
C ASN A 144 22.47 0.61 -28.67
N ASP A 145 23.47 1.39 -29.04
CA ASP A 145 24.39 2.19 -28.24
C ASP A 145 23.63 3.09 -27.24
N GLY A 146 24.22 3.28 -26.06
CA GLY A 146 23.91 4.31 -25.05
C GLY A 146 22.43 4.63 -24.72
N GLY A 147 21.96 4.27 -23.52
CA GLY A 147 20.64 4.70 -23.08
C GLY A 147 20.31 4.44 -21.62
N GLU A 148 20.80 5.34 -20.78
CA GLU A 148 20.18 5.81 -19.52
C GLU A 148 19.96 4.79 -18.40
N ASP A 149 20.74 4.98 -17.33
CA ASP A 149 20.49 4.43 -16.01
C ASP A 149 19.08 4.81 -15.56
N TYR A 150 18.10 3.93 -15.75
CA TYR A 150 16.80 4.06 -15.09
C TYR A 150 17.06 3.92 -13.59
N GLU A 151 17.24 5.05 -12.91
CA GLU A 151 17.24 5.15 -11.46
C GLU A 151 16.00 4.42 -10.97
N ASN A 152 16.22 3.27 -10.36
CA ASN A 152 15.21 2.37 -9.85
C ASN A 152 14.57 3.05 -8.63
N ASN A 153 13.70 4.03 -8.88
CA ASN A 153 13.04 4.78 -7.82
C ASN A 153 11.99 3.86 -7.21
N THR A 154 12.42 3.11 -6.18
CA THR A 154 11.59 2.12 -5.51
C THR A 154 10.40 2.82 -4.86
N ILE A 155 9.21 2.63 -5.44
CA ILE A 155 7.95 3.06 -4.82
C ILE A 155 7.53 2.00 -3.81
N CYS A 156 7.40 2.39 -2.54
CA CYS A 156 6.79 1.55 -1.52
C CYS A 156 5.32 1.92 -1.38
N CYS A 157 4.42 1.03 -1.81
CA CYS A 157 2.98 1.19 -1.67
C CYS A 157 2.49 0.38 -0.46
N SER A 158 1.70 0.99 0.41
CA SER A 158 1.03 0.31 1.52
C SER A 158 -0.43 0.76 1.60
N SER A 159 -1.27 -0.01 2.29
CA SER A 159 -2.67 0.35 2.51
C SER A 159 -3.03 0.27 3.98
N LEU A 160 -3.93 1.15 4.43
CA LEU A 160 -4.53 1.13 5.76
C LEU A 160 -6.04 1.34 5.65
N PHE A 161 -6.81 0.61 6.45
CA PHE A 161 -8.21 0.91 6.68
C PHE A 161 -8.41 1.33 8.13
N LEU A 162 -9.05 2.48 8.33
CA LEU A 162 -9.42 3.00 9.64
C LEU A 162 -10.94 2.98 9.76
N HIS A 163 -11.46 2.09 10.60
CA HIS A 163 -12.85 2.17 11.00
C HIS A 163 -13.04 3.28 12.03
N VAL A 164 -13.90 4.23 11.71
CA VAL A 164 -14.26 5.36 12.58
C VAL A 164 -15.60 5.08 13.27
N PRO A 165 -15.78 5.52 14.53
CA PRO A 165 -17.06 5.38 15.22
C PRO A 165 -18.10 6.37 14.66
N HIS A 166 -19.36 6.23 15.06
CA HIS A 166 -20.40 7.19 14.68
C HIS A 166 -20.13 8.58 15.32
N PHE A 167 -20.62 9.65 14.69
CA PHE A 167 -20.42 11.02 15.22
C PHE A 167 -21.04 11.27 16.60
N SER A 168 -22.00 10.43 17.00
CA SER A 168 -22.57 10.45 18.35
C SER A 168 -21.65 9.86 19.42
N VAL A 169 -20.57 9.18 19.01
CA VAL A 169 -19.56 8.57 19.90
C VAL A 169 -18.34 9.48 19.99
N VAL A 170 -17.81 9.89 18.84
CA VAL A 170 -16.72 10.87 18.73
C VAL A 170 -17.18 11.95 17.77
N SER A 171 -17.14 13.21 18.19
CA SER A 171 -17.65 14.34 17.40
C SER A 171 -16.96 14.43 16.04
N LYS A 172 -17.63 15.01 15.04
CA LYS A 172 -17.05 15.18 13.70
C LYS A 172 -15.72 15.94 13.77
N GLU A 173 -15.66 16.99 14.58
CA GLU A 173 -14.49 17.83 14.81
C GLU A 173 -13.32 17.01 15.38
N ASP A 174 -13.59 16.19 16.40
CA ASP A 174 -12.59 15.31 17.00
C ASP A 174 -12.14 14.21 16.03
N GLN A 175 -13.06 13.66 15.22
CA GLN A 175 -12.68 12.69 14.19
C GLN A 175 -11.79 13.32 13.11
N LEU A 176 -12.07 14.55 12.69
CA LEU A 176 -11.22 15.27 11.73
C LEU A 176 -9.83 15.55 12.32
N ALA A 177 -9.76 15.97 13.59
CA ALA A 177 -8.50 16.18 14.29
C ALA A 177 -7.69 14.88 14.39
N TYR A 178 -8.35 13.78 14.76
CA TYR A 178 -7.76 12.46 14.88
C TYR A 178 -7.23 11.95 13.52
N VAL A 179 -8.05 12.00 12.46
CA VAL A 179 -7.64 11.59 11.10
C VAL A 179 -6.48 12.45 10.60
N SER A 180 -6.45 13.74 10.93
CA SER A 180 -5.30 14.60 10.61
C SER A 180 -4.03 14.13 11.35
N GLY A 181 -4.16 13.64 12.58
CA GLY A 181 -3.07 13.00 13.33
C GLY A 181 -2.59 11.72 12.67
N VAL A 182 -3.50 10.87 12.17
CA VAL A 182 -3.16 9.66 11.40
C VAL A 182 -2.34 10.03 10.17
N LEU A 183 -2.76 11.04 9.40
CA LEU A 183 -2.02 11.52 8.23
C LEU A 183 -0.61 12.00 8.59
N ARG A 184 -0.47 12.79 9.67
CA ARG A 184 0.85 13.25 10.16
C ARG A 184 1.74 12.09 10.60
N ALA A 185 1.17 11.08 11.24
CA ALA A 185 1.92 9.92 11.71
C ALA A 185 2.40 9.05 10.54
N LEU A 186 1.58 8.89 9.49
CA LEU A 186 1.91 8.11 8.29
C LEU A 186 2.92 8.81 7.37
N ALA A 187 2.96 10.15 7.39
CA ALA A 187 3.86 10.96 6.57
C ALA A 187 5.32 10.99 7.05
N LYS A 188 5.61 10.40 8.23
CA LYS A 188 6.97 10.23 8.74
C LYS A 188 7.68 9.07 8.03
#